data_AF-A0A484N3U9-F1
#
_entry.id   AF-A0A484N3U9-F1
#
_cell.length_a   1.000
_cell.length_b   1.000
_cell.length_c   1.000
_cell.angle_alpha   90.00
_cell.angle_beta   90.00
_cell.angle_gamma   90.00
#
_symmetry.space_group_name_H-M   'P 1'
#
loop_
_entity.id
_entity.type
_entity.pdbx_description
1 polymer ?
#
loop_
_entity_poly.entity_id
_entity_poly.type
_entity_poly.pdbx_seq_one_letter_code
_entity_poly.pdbx_strand_id
1 'polypeptide(L)'
;MERSLQKLENDLKETCREKDKAWLELNRLKQHLLEKESEESEKMDEDNKVIEELQQKCEFQQAQILHLEKALKQAVGSLEEVKICNDKELKKSKETVDELNRKLASCLSTIEAKNIEVLNLQTALGQYYAEMEAKERMAEDLTALKEESSRLSGLLKDAYEQSNTLSRDKEEVLIKLSEAEKRFADGKNRMNKLEQDNEKLRRALEQSMTRLNRMSLDSDNYVDRRIVVKLLVTYFQRNHSKEVLELMVRMLGFSEEDKQRMGCGSGQQGSGGKGVVRGMFGLPGRLVGGILGGGGDSNPPAGSMTSDDQSFADLWVDFLLKETEEREKREGGRGGGGSAGEASSSSSSSSSSAAAAPFSSSSRGSLKQQQQSESEFSTVPLTSSESTNHYFSPFSTPPPRY
;
A
#
# COMPACT_ATOMS: atom_id res chain seq x y z
N MET A 1 -190.56 14.90 55.71
CA MET A 1 -189.39 15.42 56.45
C MET A 1 -188.40 14.33 56.86
N GLU A 2 -188.83 13.13 57.26
CA GLU A 2 -187.89 12.05 57.65
C GLU A 2 -186.98 11.58 56.51
N ARG A 3 -187.53 11.29 55.31
CA ARG A 3 -186.73 10.85 54.13
C ARG A 3 -185.64 11.86 53.72
N SER A 4 -185.83 13.15 53.96
CA SER A 4 -184.82 14.19 53.67
C SER A 4 -183.73 14.27 54.74
N LEU A 5 -184.07 14.05 56.03
CA LEU A 5 -183.09 13.95 57.10
C LEU A 5 -182.23 12.68 56.96
N GLN A 6 -182.85 11.55 56.64
CA GLN A 6 -182.15 10.28 56.44
C GLN A 6 -181.22 10.31 55.21
N LYS A 7 -181.58 11.08 54.18
CA LYS A 7 -180.68 11.35 53.05
C LYS A 7 -179.51 12.24 53.49
N LEU A 8 -179.77 13.36 54.17
CA LEU A 8 -178.73 14.25 54.68
C LEU A 8 -177.77 13.55 55.65
N GLU A 9 -178.25 12.62 56.48
CA GLU A 9 -177.43 11.81 57.37
C GLU A 9 -176.55 10.81 56.62
N ASN A 10 -177.04 10.23 55.52
CA ASN A 10 -176.23 9.38 54.63
C ASN A 10 -175.18 10.21 53.87
N ASP A 11 -175.56 11.36 53.32
CA ASP A 11 -174.66 12.30 52.64
C ASP A 11 -173.57 12.80 53.63
N LEU A 12 -173.92 13.05 54.90
CA LEU A 12 -172.97 13.38 55.97
C LEU A 12 -172.02 12.22 56.30
N LYS A 13 -172.52 10.98 56.36
CA LYS A 13 -171.68 9.79 56.59
C LYS A 13 -170.77 9.48 55.39
N GLU A 14 -171.23 9.74 54.18
CA GLU A 14 -170.47 9.57 52.95
C GLU A 14 -169.36 10.62 52.86
N THR A 15 -169.68 11.89 53.03
CA THR A 15 -168.67 12.98 53.13
C THR A 15 -167.69 12.79 54.29
N CYS A 16 -168.12 12.24 55.44
CA CYS A 16 -167.19 11.84 56.50
C CYS A 16 -166.23 10.72 56.05
N ARG A 17 -166.73 9.66 55.40
CA ARG A 17 -165.88 8.57 54.87
C ARG A 17 -164.95 9.05 53.76
N GLU A 18 -165.38 9.98 52.92
CA GLU A 18 -164.55 10.60 51.88
C GLU A 18 -163.47 11.48 52.51
N LYS A 19 -163.81 12.30 53.51
CA LYS A 19 -162.84 13.06 54.31
C LYS A 19 -161.81 12.14 54.96
N ASP A 20 -162.23 11.01 55.52
CA ASP A 20 -161.32 10.06 56.18
C ASP A 20 -160.43 9.31 55.18
N LYS A 21 -160.97 8.93 54.00
CA LYS A 21 -160.16 8.41 52.88
C LYS A 21 -159.13 9.44 52.40
N ALA A 22 -159.56 10.67 52.13
CA ALA A 22 -158.69 11.76 51.72
C ALA A 22 -157.62 12.07 52.78
N TRP A 23 -157.95 11.95 54.06
CA TRP A 23 -157.00 12.11 55.17
C TRP A 23 -155.97 10.97 55.22
N LEU A 24 -156.39 9.71 54.98
CA LEU A 24 -155.47 8.57 54.86
C LEU A 24 -154.58 8.67 53.62
N GLU A 25 -155.12 9.09 52.48
CA GLU A 25 -154.37 9.34 51.25
C GLU A 25 -153.38 10.49 51.40
N LEU A 26 -153.77 11.59 52.06
CA LEU A 26 -152.90 12.71 52.39
C LEU A 26 -151.76 12.30 53.34
N ASN A 27 -152.04 11.46 54.35
CA ASN A 27 -151.00 10.92 55.22
C ASN A 27 -150.06 9.96 54.47
N ARG A 28 -150.57 9.11 53.58
CA ARG A 28 -149.74 8.25 52.72
C ARG A 28 -148.85 9.08 51.79
N LEU A 29 -149.40 10.12 51.17
CA LEU A 29 -148.64 11.01 50.29
C LEU A 29 -147.57 11.78 51.08
N LYS A 30 -147.89 12.25 52.29
CA LYS A 30 -146.93 12.88 53.20
C LYS A 30 -145.81 11.92 53.59
N GLN A 31 -146.14 10.68 53.95
CA GLN A 31 -145.13 9.66 54.31
C GLN A 31 -144.22 9.35 53.12
N HIS A 32 -144.78 9.13 51.93
CA HIS A 32 -144.00 8.88 50.72
C HIS A 32 -143.14 10.08 50.29
N LEU A 33 -143.64 11.32 50.47
CA LEU A 33 -142.84 12.52 50.25
C LEU A 33 -141.67 12.60 51.22
N LEU A 34 -141.88 12.26 52.49
CA LEU A 34 -140.85 12.29 53.53
C LEU A 34 -139.83 11.15 53.37
N GLU A 35 -140.26 9.96 52.96
CA GLU A 35 -139.38 8.85 52.55
C GLU A 35 -138.53 9.23 51.34
N LYS A 36 -139.13 9.84 50.31
CA LYS A 36 -138.41 10.31 49.14
C LYS A 36 -137.44 11.46 49.48
N GLU A 37 -137.83 12.38 50.35
CA GLU A 37 -136.96 13.46 50.85
C GLU A 37 -135.77 12.88 51.64
N SER A 38 -135.97 11.82 52.44
CA SER A 38 -134.87 11.12 53.10
C SER A 38 -133.97 10.34 52.13
N GLU A 39 -134.52 9.65 51.13
CA GLU A 39 -133.73 8.93 50.11
C GLU A 39 -132.92 9.91 49.23
N GLU A 40 -133.50 11.06 48.87
CA GLU A 40 -132.82 12.13 48.14
C GLU A 40 -131.74 12.80 49.01
N SER A 41 -131.95 12.92 50.33
CA SER A 41 -130.94 13.40 51.27
C SER A 41 -129.79 12.39 51.44
N GLU A 42 -130.07 11.11 51.67
CA GLU A 42 -129.06 10.05 51.81
C GLU A 42 -128.21 9.95 50.53
N LYS A 43 -128.85 10.01 49.35
CA LYS A 43 -128.13 10.04 48.08
C LYS A 43 -127.28 11.31 47.94
N MET A 44 -127.76 12.47 48.39
CA MET A 44 -126.96 13.71 48.36
C MET A 44 -125.73 13.60 49.26
N ASP A 45 -125.83 12.95 50.41
CA ASP A 45 -124.71 12.69 51.31
C ASP A 45 -123.71 11.67 50.71
N GLU A 46 -124.19 10.63 50.02
CA GLU A 46 -123.33 9.71 49.25
C GLU A 46 -122.60 10.40 48.08
N ASP A 47 -123.34 11.18 47.28
CA ASP A 47 -122.77 11.95 46.15
C ASP A 47 -121.74 12.97 46.67
N ASN A 48 -122.01 13.67 47.80
CA ASN A 48 -121.07 14.57 48.47
C ASN A 48 -119.79 13.83 48.90
N LYS A 49 -119.91 12.67 49.53
CA LYS A 49 -118.75 11.85 49.94
C LYS A 49 -117.90 11.41 48.75
N VAL A 50 -118.52 11.02 47.63
CA VAL A 50 -117.80 10.67 46.40
C VAL A 50 -117.09 11.89 45.81
N ILE A 51 -117.71 13.06 45.85
CA ILE A 51 -117.09 14.33 45.43
C ILE A 51 -115.86 14.65 46.29
N GLU A 52 -115.95 14.56 47.62
CA GLU A 52 -114.83 14.78 48.53
C GLU A 52 -113.68 13.79 48.27
N GLU A 53 -113.98 12.49 48.11
CA GLU A 53 -112.96 11.49 47.78
C GLU A 53 -112.27 11.77 46.44
N LEU A 54 -113.00 12.23 45.43
CA LEU A 54 -112.45 12.61 44.13
C LEU A 54 -111.61 13.89 44.22
N GLN A 55 -112.04 14.89 45.01
CA GLN A 55 -111.27 16.10 45.28
C GLN A 55 -109.94 15.76 45.96
N GLN A 56 -109.95 14.97 47.04
CA GLN A 56 -108.73 14.53 47.73
C GLN A 56 -107.78 13.75 46.80
N LYS A 57 -108.32 12.86 45.94
CA LYS A 57 -107.51 12.13 44.94
C LYS A 57 -106.91 13.08 43.90
N CYS A 58 -107.65 14.08 43.42
CA CYS A 58 -107.16 15.11 42.51
C CYS A 58 -106.08 16.00 43.14
N GLU A 59 -106.27 16.45 44.39
CA GLU A 59 -105.29 17.25 45.13
C GLU A 59 -103.99 16.47 45.36
N PHE A 60 -104.09 15.20 45.77
CA PHE A 60 -102.94 14.32 45.93
C PHE A 60 -102.18 14.12 44.61
N GLN A 61 -102.89 13.89 43.50
CA GLN A 61 -102.29 13.77 42.18
C GLN A 61 -101.62 15.07 41.73
N GLN A 62 -102.23 16.24 41.96
CA GLN A 62 -101.60 17.54 41.68
C GLN A 62 -100.31 17.74 42.50
N ALA A 63 -100.34 17.43 43.79
CA ALA A 63 -99.15 17.51 44.65
C ALA A 63 -98.03 16.55 44.17
N GLN A 64 -98.39 15.34 43.73
CA GLN A 64 -97.45 14.37 43.17
C GLN A 64 -96.85 14.85 41.84
N ILE A 65 -97.66 15.40 40.93
CA ILE A 65 -97.20 15.97 39.66
C ILE A 65 -96.23 17.13 39.92
N LEU A 66 -96.58 18.07 40.80
CA LEU A 66 -95.71 19.20 41.17
C LEU A 66 -94.38 18.74 41.79
N HIS A 67 -94.40 17.69 42.61
CA HIS A 67 -93.19 17.08 43.17
C HIS A 67 -92.31 16.46 42.06
N LEU A 68 -92.90 15.67 41.16
CA LEU A 68 -92.19 15.04 40.04
C LEU A 68 -91.63 16.08 39.05
N GLU A 69 -92.38 17.15 38.75
CA GLU A 69 -91.90 18.27 37.94
C GLU A 69 -90.70 18.96 38.57
N LYS A 70 -90.74 19.21 39.89
CA LYS A 70 -89.63 19.83 40.61
C LYS A 70 -88.38 18.94 40.61
N ALA A 71 -88.56 17.63 40.84
CA ALA A 71 -87.49 16.64 40.75
C ALA A 71 -86.89 16.56 39.34
N LEU A 72 -87.73 16.59 38.30
CA LEU A 72 -87.30 16.58 36.89
C LEU A 72 -86.53 17.86 36.54
N LYS A 73 -87.02 19.04 36.93
CA LYS A 73 -86.33 20.33 36.74
C LYS A 73 -84.96 20.33 37.42
N GLN A 74 -84.86 19.79 38.64
CA GLN A 74 -83.59 19.64 39.36
C GLN A 74 -82.64 18.64 38.67
N ALA A 75 -83.14 17.48 38.23
CA ALA A 75 -82.36 16.48 37.53
C ALA A 75 -81.78 17.03 36.20
N VAL A 76 -82.59 17.73 35.41
CA VAL A 76 -82.15 18.39 34.16
C VAL A 76 -81.07 19.44 34.43
N GLY A 77 -81.21 20.25 35.49
CA GLY A 77 -80.18 21.20 35.90
C GLY A 77 -78.85 20.51 36.24
N SER A 78 -78.90 19.47 37.08
CA SER A 78 -77.70 18.69 37.45
C SER A 78 -77.04 17.98 36.26
N LEU A 79 -77.81 17.54 35.27
CA LEU A 79 -77.29 16.91 34.06
C LEU A 79 -76.52 17.92 33.19
N GLU A 80 -77.03 19.14 33.03
CA GLU A 80 -76.33 20.18 32.26
C GLU A 80 -75.08 20.68 33.00
N GLU A 81 -75.11 20.77 34.33
CA GLU A 81 -73.91 21.03 35.15
C GLU A 81 -72.83 19.97 34.96
N VAL A 82 -73.18 18.68 35.05
CA VAL A 82 -72.25 17.55 34.81
C VAL A 82 -71.68 17.59 33.40
N LYS A 83 -72.52 17.87 32.39
CA LYS A 83 -72.10 18.01 30.99
C LYS A 83 -71.09 19.15 30.81
N ILE A 84 -71.37 20.34 31.36
CA ILE A 84 -70.47 21.49 31.34
C ILE A 84 -69.14 21.19 32.06
N CYS A 85 -69.16 20.43 33.15
CA CYS A 85 -67.94 20.00 33.85
C CYS A 85 -67.13 19.00 33.01
N ASN A 86 -67.79 17.99 32.41
CA ASN A 86 -67.15 17.02 31.53
C ASN A 86 -66.52 17.69 30.30
N ASP A 87 -67.23 18.61 29.62
CA ASP A 87 -66.70 19.36 28.48
C ASP A 87 -65.45 20.18 28.85
N LYS A 88 -65.41 20.75 30.07
CA LYS A 88 -64.22 21.46 30.59
C LYS A 88 -63.06 20.51 30.87
N GLU A 89 -63.31 19.33 31.43
CA GLU A 89 -62.28 18.33 31.72
C GLU A 89 -61.74 17.69 30.44
N LEU A 90 -62.61 17.37 29.48
CA LEU A 90 -62.24 16.89 28.15
C LEU A 90 -61.38 17.92 27.42
N LYS A 91 -61.76 19.21 27.46
CA LYS A 91 -60.94 20.30 26.89
C LYS A 91 -59.55 20.38 27.56
N LYS A 92 -59.47 20.38 28.90
CA LYS A 92 -58.19 20.38 29.63
C LYS A 92 -57.33 19.17 29.29
N SER A 93 -57.93 17.97 29.25
CA SER A 93 -57.26 16.73 28.88
C SER A 93 -56.67 16.85 27.47
N LYS A 94 -57.46 17.33 26.49
CA LYS A 94 -56.99 17.59 25.13
C LYS A 94 -55.83 18.58 25.08
N GLU A 95 -55.92 19.70 25.80
CA GLU A 95 -54.84 20.69 25.90
C GLU A 95 -53.55 20.07 26.50
N THR A 96 -53.66 19.19 27.49
CA THR A 96 -52.49 18.46 28.04
C THR A 96 -51.91 17.44 27.06
N VAL A 97 -52.75 16.74 26.27
CA VAL A 97 -52.29 15.82 25.22
C VAL A 97 -51.58 16.59 24.11
N ASP A 98 -52.11 17.72 23.67
CA ASP A 98 -51.48 18.59 22.65
C ASP A 98 -50.15 19.19 23.15
N GLU A 99 -50.05 19.52 24.44
CA GLU A 99 -48.80 19.95 25.10
C GLU A 99 -47.75 18.82 25.15
N LEU A 100 -48.15 17.61 25.56
CA LEU A 100 -47.27 16.45 25.59
C LEU A 100 -46.80 16.05 24.18
N ASN A 101 -47.68 16.09 23.18
CA ASN A 101 -47.33 15.84 21.78
C ASN A 101 -46.33 16.87 21.24
N ARG A 102 -46.48 18.15 21.56
CA ARG A 102 -45.50 19.19 21.20
C ARG A 102 -44.14 18.98 21.88
N LYS A 103 -44.13 18.59 23.16
CA LYS A 103 -42.89 18.22 23.87
C LYS A 103 -42.22 16.99 23.27
N LEU A 104 -42.98 15.95 22.92
CA LEU A 104 -42.48 14.75 22.27
C LEU A 104 -41.85 15.07 20.91
N ALA A 105 -42.53 15.86 20.07
CA ALA A 105 -42.01 16.29 18.77
C ALA A 105 -40.71 17.13 18.90
N SER A 106 -40.65 18.03 19.88
CA SER A 106 -39.43 18.80 20.21
C SER A 106 -38.27 17.90 20.65
N CYS A 107 -38.55 16.90 21.49
CA CYS A 107 -37.56 15.92 21.94
C CYS A 107 -37.04 15.07 20.78
N LEU A 108 -37.93 14.54 19.93
CA LEU A 108 -37.56 13.78 18.72
C LEU A 108 -36.70 14.61 17.75
N SER A 109 -37.07 15.88 17.51
CA SER A 109 -36.26 16.81 16.70
C SER A 109 -34.86 17.04 17.29
N THR A 110 -34.76 17.16 18.62
CA THR A 110 -33.49 17.31 19.33
C THR A 110 -32.62 16.05 19.24
N ILE A 111 -33.24 14.86 19.35
CA ILE A 111 -32.56 13.57 19.18
C ILE A 111 -32.03 13.44 17.74
N GLU A 112 -32.83 13.79 16.73
CA GLU A 112 -32.41 13.72 15.33
C GLU A 112 -31.25 14.68 15.03
N ALA A 113 -31.30 15.91 15.53
CA ALA A 113 -30.18 16.86 15.44
C ALA A 113 -28.90 16.29 16.08
N LYS A 114 -29.01 15.59 17.21
CA LYS A 114 -27.87 14.93 17.87
C LYS A 114 -27.39 13.68 17.15
N ASN A 115 -28.26 12.90 16.50
CA ASN A 115 -27.85 11.80 15.63
C ASN A 115 -27.01 12.30 14.45
N ILE A 116 -27.41 13.42 13.83
CA ILE A 116 -26.65 14.06 12.74
C ILE A 116 -25.29 14.57 13.26
N GLU A 117 -25.23 15.18 14.44
CA GLU A 117 -23.98 15.61 15.08
C GLU A 117 -23.02 14.43 15.32
N VAL A 118 -23.51 13.31 15.85
CA VAL A 118 -22.71 12.09 16.07
C VAL A 118 -22.21 11.50 14.75
N LEU A 119 -23.05 11.45 13.70
CA LEU A 119 -22.64 10.95 12.38
C LEU A 119 -21.56 11.85 11.74
N ASN A 120 -21.67 13.16 11.89
CA ASN A 120 -20.67 14.12 11.42
C ASN A 120 -19.34 13.94 12.17
N LEU A 121 -19.39 13.76 13.50
CA LEU A 121 -18.19 13.50 14.31
C LEU A 121 -17.54 12.16 13.97
N GLN A 122 -18.33 11.10 13.75
CA GLN A 122 -17.82 9.80 13.30
C GLN A 122 -17.16 9.90 11.91
N THR A 123 -17.73 10.69 11.01
CA THR A 123 -17.15 10.96 9.68
C THR A 123 -15.83 11.72 9.79
N ALA A 124 -15.77 12.76 10.63
CA ALA A 124 -14.54 13.52 10.89
C ALA A 124 -13.44 12.65 11.54
N LEU A 125 -13.80 11.79 12.51
CA LEU A 125 -12.86 10.82 13.08
C LEU A 125 -12.32 9.85 12.03
N GLY A 126 -13.18 9.32 11.15
CA GLY A 126 -12.75 8.48 10.03
C GLY A 126 -11.76 9.19 9.09
N GLN A 127 -11.99 10.48 8.82
CA GLN A 127 -11.05 11.32 8.05
C GLN A 127 -9.72 11.51 8.79
N TYR A 128 -9.73 11.78 10.10
CA TYR A 128 -8.51 11.91 10.89
C TYR A 128 -7.69 10.61 10.94
N TYR A 129 -8.32 9.44 11.01
CA TYR A 129 -7.61 8.16 10.92
C TYR A 129 -6.94 7.97 9.55
N ALA A 130 -7.64 8.30 8.46
CA ALA A 130 -7.07 8.22 7.11
C ALA A 130 -5.93 9.24 6.88
N GLU A 131 -6.07 10.47 7.40
CA GLU A 131 -5.02 11.50 7.35
C GLU A 131 -3.78 11.09 8.17
N MET A 132 -3.99 10.49 9.35
CA MET A 132 -2.92 9.99 10.21
C MET A 132 -2.15 8.84 9.56
N GLU A 133 -2.84 7.87 8.96
CA GLU A 133 -2.22 6.75 8.24
C GLU A 133 -1.49 7.22 6.97
N ALA A 134 -2.03 8.21 6.24
CA ALA A 134 -1.34 8.84 5.11
C ALA A 134 -0.07 9.59 5.56
N LYS A 135 -0.13 10.29 6.69
CA LYS A 135 1.00 11.00 7.29
C LYS A 135 2.09 10.05 7.79
N GLU A 136 1.71 8.88 8.31
CA GLU A 136 2.63 7.82 8.74
C GLU A 136 3.43 7.28 7.56
N ARG A 137 2.77 6.85 6.47
CA ARG A 137 3.45 6.44 5.22
C ARG A 137 4.39 7.51 4.67
N MET A 138 3.93 8.77 4.62
CA MET A 138 4.76 9.90 4.18
C MET A 138 5.97 10.15 5.09
N ALA A 139 5.91 9.78 6.37
CA ALA A 139 7.05 9.85 7.28
C ALA A 139 8.04 8.70 7.05
N GLU A 140 7.54 7.49 6.80
CA GLU A 140 8.35 6.32 6.39
C GLU A 140 9.12 6.61 5.10
N ASP A 141 8.44 7.09 4.05
CA ASP A 141 9.05 7.49 2.78
C ASP A 141 10.13 8.58 2.98
N LEU A 142 9.88 9.55 3.87
CA LEU A 142 10.84 10.61 4.21
C LEU A 142 12.06 10.04 4.91
N THR A 143 11.91 9.04 5.80
CA THR A 143 13.05 8.35 6.41
C THR A 143 13.85 7.53 5.39
N ALA A 144 13.19 6.76 4.53
CA ALA A 144 13.85 6.00 3.46
C ALA A 144 14.63 6.90 2.49
N LEU A 145 14.06 8.03 2.07
CA LEU A 145 14.73 9.00 1.20
C LEU A 145 15.90 9.70 1.90
N LYS A 146 15.82 9.93 3.22
CA LYS A 146 16.98 10.42 4.01
C LYS A 146 18.10 9.39 4.10
N GLU A 147 17.76 8.11 4.29
CA GLU A 147 18.74 7.03 4.30
C GLU A 147 19.41 6.88 2.94
N GLU A 148 18.66 6.89 1.84
CA GLU A 148 19.23 6.87 0.49
C GLU A 148 20.10 8.10 0.21
N SER A 149 19.65 9.30 0.59
CA SER A 149 20.47 10.53 0.48
C SER A 149 21.78 10.42 1.28
N SER A 150 21.75 9.83 2.47
CA SER A 150 22.95 9.58 3.27
C SER A 150 23.88 8.54 2.62
N ARG A 151 23.32 7.48 2.02
CA ARG A 151 24.05 6.44 1.28
C ARG A 151 24.73 7.00 0.03
N LEU A 152 24.02 7.80 -0.76
CA LEU A 152 24.55 8.45 -1.96
C LEU A 152 25.63 9.48 -1.59
N SER A 153 25.45 10.22 -0.50
CA SER A 153 26.47 11.14 0.04
C SER A 153 27.75 10.41 0.48
N GLY A 154 27.62 9.23 1.10
CA GLY A 154 28.75 8.35 1.42
C GLY A 154 29.50 7.90 0.16
N LEU A 155 28.79 7.29 -0.80
CA LEU A 155 29.37 6.84 -2.07
C LEU A 155 30.06 7.97 -2.85
N LEU A 156 29.49 9.18 -2.84
CA LEU A 156 30.08 10.37 -3.46
C LEU A 156 31.39 10.77 -2.77
N LYS A 157 31.45 10.69 -1.44
CA LYS A 157 32.66 10.98 -0.66
C LYS A 157 33.75 9.95 -0.96
N ASP A 158 33.42 8.66 -0.97
CA ASP A 158 34.37 7.58 -1.25
C ASP A 158 34.94 7.70 -2.67
N ALA A 159 34.10 7.98 -3.67
CA ALA A 159 34.53 8.23 -5.04
C ALA A 159 35.42 9.48 -5.17
N TYR A 160 35.15 10.53 -4.38
CA TYR A 160 36.01 11.72 -4.32
C TYR A 160 37.36 11.42 -3.66
N GLU A 161 37.39 10.63 -2.60
CA GLU A 161 38.64 10.18 -1.96
C GLU A 161 39.48 9.30 -2.91
N GLN A 162 38.86 8.35 -3.61
CA GLN A 162 39.51 7.54 -4.66
C GLN A 162 40.05 8.38 -5.82
N SER A 163 39.28 9.36 -6.32
CA SER A 163 39.75 10.27 -7.36
C SER A 163 40.97 11.08 -6.90
N ASN A 164 41.02 11.47 -5.63
CA ASN A 164 42.17 12.15 -5.04
C ASN A 164 43.39 11.22 -4.84
N THR A 165 43.22 9.93 -4.54
CA THR A 165 44.36 8.99 -4.50
C THR A 165 44.92 8.78 -5.91
N LEU A 166 44.07 8.47 -6.88
CA LEU A 166 44.47 8.33 -8.30
C LEU A 166 45.15 9.59 -8.86
N SER A 167 44.72 10.78 -8.44
CA SER A 167 45.36 12.05 -8.80
C SER A 167 46.79 12.18 -8.22
N ARG A 168 47.01 11.75 -6.97
CA ARG A 168 48.35 11.70 -6.36
C ARG A 168 49.23 10.65 -7.02
N ASP A 169 48.71 9.44 -7.25
CA ASP A 169 49.44 8.35 -7.91
C ASP A 169 49.87 8.76 -9.34
N LYS A 170 48.99 9.44 -10.07
CA LYS A 170 49.30 10.04 -11.38
C LYS A 170 50.44 11.05 -11.28
N GLU A 171 50.42 11.95 -10.30
CA GLU A 171 51.49 12.94 -10.10
C GLU A 171 52.82 12.26 -9.76
N GLU A 172 52.82 11.24 -8.89
CA GLU A 172 54.01 10.43 -8.61
C GLU A 172 54.55 9.72 -9.87
N VAL A 173 53.68 9.17 -10.70
CA VAL A 173 54.07 8.55 -11.98
C VAL A 173 54.64 9.58 -12.94
N LEU A 174 54.09 10.79 -13.02
CA LEU A 174 54.65 11.89 -13.83
C LEU A 174 56.03 12.31 -13.34
N ILE A 175 56.25 12.38 -12.02
CA ILE A 175 57.58 12.65 -11.44
C ILE A 175 58.57 11.54 -11.84
N LYS A 176 58.21 10.27 -11.60
CA LYS A 176 59.03 9.09 -11.94
C LYS A 176 59.34 9.02 -13.45
N LEU A 177 58.38 9.37 -14.31
CA LEU A 177 58.56 9.48 -15.75
C LEU A 177 59.57 10.58 -16.11
N SER A 178 59.44 11.78 -15.52
CA SER A 178 60.35 12.89 -15.77
C SER A 178 61.80 12.58 -15.33
N GLU A 179 61.98 11.77 -14.27
CA GLU A 179 63.30 11.27 -13.87
C GLU A 179 63.86 10.24 -14.86
N ALA A 180 63.03 9.30 -15.30
CA ALA A 180 63.41 8.31 -16.31
C ALA A 180 63.80 8.98 -17.64
N GLU A 181 63.05 10.00 -18.08
CA GLU A 181 63.36 10.80 -19.26
C GLU A 181 64.69 11.54 -19.13
N LYS A 182 64.98 12.16 -17.97
CA LYS A 182 66.29 12.79 -17.70
C LYS A 182 67.43 11.76 -17.76
N ARG A 183 67.28 10.61 -17.10
CA ARG A 183 68.28 9.52 -17.12
C ARG A 183 68.48 8.97 -18.54
N PHE A 184 67.41 8.87 -19.33
CA PHE A 184 67.47 8.45 -20.73
C PHE A 184 68.16 9.49 -21.62
N ALA A 185 67.86 10.78 -21.45
CA ALA A 185 68.55 11.86 -22.16
C ALA A 185 70.05 11.89 -21.83
N ASP A 186 70.42 11.73 -20.56
CA ASP A 186 71.82 11.59 -20.14
C ASP A 186 72.49 10.34 -20.73
N GLY A 187 71.79 9.21 -20.76
CA GLY A 187 72.26 7.97 -21.39
C GLY A 187 72.51 8.15 -22.89
N LYS A 188 71.57 8.77 -23.61
CA LYS A 188 71.69 9.12 -25.02
C LYS A 188 72.85 10.09 -25.27
N ASN A 189 73.03 11.09 -24.42
CA ASN A 189 74.17 12.02 -24.50
C ASN A 189 75.52 11.32 -24.29
N ARG A 190 75.59 10.29 -23.42
CA ARG A 190 76.80 9.46 -23.26
C ARG A 190 77.03 8.56 -24.47
N MET A 191 75.97 7.94 -25.00
CA MET A 191 76.01 7.11 -26.21
C MET A 191 76.53 7.90 -27.41
N ASN A 192 75.98 9.09 -27.68
CA ASN A 192 76.43 9.97 -28.76
C ASN A 192 77.93 10.34 -28.63
N LYS A 193 78.43 10.55 -27.40
CA LYS A 193 79.87 10.81 -27.16
C LYS A 193 80.72 9.58 -27.48
N LEU A 194 80.30 8.40 -27.03
CA LEU A 194 80.97 7.13 -27.33
C LEU A 194 80.94 6.80 -28.82
N GLU A 195 79.87 7.12 -29.55
CA GLU A 195 79.79 7.00 -31.01
C GLU A 195 80.81 7.92 -31.69
N GLN A 196 80.84 9.22 -31.33
CA GLN A 196 81.83 10.17 -31.86
C GLN A 196 83.27 9.74 -31.57
N ASP A 197 83.55 9.18 -30.39
CA ASP A 197 84.88 8.67 -30.05
C ASP A 197 85.19 7.35 -30.78
N ASN A 198 84.19 6.47 -31.00
CA ASN A 198 84.34 5.28 -31.84
C ASN A 198 84.66 5.67 -33.30
N GLU A 199 83.99 6.69 -33.86
CA GLU A 199 84.31 7.22 -35.18
C GLU A 199 85.72 7.84 -35.25
N LYS A 200 86.15 8.58 -34.23
CA LYS A 200 87.53 9.10 -34.16
C LYS A 200 88.54 7.94 -34.15
N LEU A 201 88.28 6.89 -33.37
CA LEU A 201 89.11 5.68 -33.32
C LEU A 201 89.10 4.93 -34.66
N ARG A 202 87.95 4.78 -35.34
CA ARG A 202 87.87 4.20 -36.69
C ARG A 202 88.69 5.02 -37.69
N ARG A 203 88.54 6.35 -37.71
CA ARG A 203 89.33 7.24 -38.58
C ARG A 203 90.84 7.17 -38.28
N ALA A 204 91.24 7.10 -37.02
CA ALA A 204 92.65 6.91 -36.65
C ALA A 204 93.17 5.51 -37.07
N LEU A 205 92.35 4.47 -36.94
CA LEU A 205 92.66 3.11 -37.39
C LEU A 205 92.84 3.08 -38.91
N GLU A 206 91.89 3.61 -39.68
CA GLU A 206 91.96 3.75 -41.14
C GLU A 206 93.22 4.51 -41.59
N GLN A 207 93.56 5.61 -40.91
CA GLN A 207 94.81 6.35 -41.17
C GLN A 207 96.06 5.50 -40.91
N SER A 208 96.08 4.73 -39.82
CA SER A 208 97.21 3.84 -39.50
C SER A 208 97.34 2.66 -40.46
N MET A 209 96.23 2.05 -40.89
CA MET A 209 96.17 1.04 -41.96
C MET A 209 96.67 1.62 -43.28
N THR A 210 96.24 2.83 -43.63
CA THR A 210 96.69 3.54 -44.84
C THR A 210 98.20 3.81 -44.79
N ARG A 211 98.73 4.25 -43.64
CA ARG A 211 100.17 4.45 -43.44
C ARG A 211 100.94 3.12 -43.54
N LEU A 212 100.45 2.05 -42.94
CA LEU A 212 101.08 0.73 -42.98
C LEU A 212 101.13 0.17 -44.41
N ASN A 213 100.01 0.21 -45.14
CA ASN A 213 99.97 -0.21 -46.55
C ASN A 213 100.93 0.61 -47.42
N ARG A 214 101.04 1.93 -47.17
CA ARG A 214 101.97 2.81 -47.89
C ARG A 214 103.43 2.53 -47.56
N MET A 215 103.75 2.15 -46.33
CA MET A 215 105.11 1.73 -45.94
C MET A 215 105.45 0.30 -46.41
N SER A 216 104.47 -0.58 -46.58
CA SER A 216 104.67 -1.97 -47.03
C SER A 216 104.94 -2.09 -48.54
N LEU A 217 104.44 -1.15 -49.36
CA LEU A 217 104.60 -1.20 -50.81
C LEU A 217 106.01 -0.83 -51.30
N ASP A 218 106.75 0.00 -50.57
CA ASP A 218 108.05 0.54 -51.01
C ASP A 218 109.25 -0.42 -50.76
N SER A 219 109.10 -1.47 -49.94
CA SER A 219 110.25 -2.29 -49.48
C SER A 219 110.40 -3.68 -50.13
N ASP A 220 109.37 -4.24 -50.76
CA ASP A 220 109.35 -5.66 -51.17
C ASP A 220 109.91 -5.97 -52.58
N ASN A 221 110.33 -4.96 -53.36
CA ASN A 221 110.64 -5.14 -54.80
C ASN A 221 112.06 -4.76 -55.27
N TYR A 222 113.02 -4.49 -54.38
CA TYR A 222 114.37 -4.05 -54.77
C TYR A 222 115.51 -4.83 -54.10
N VAL A 223 116.09 -5.80 -54.81
CA VAL A 223 117.38 -6.41 -54.45
C VAL A 223 118.50 -5.53 -55.00
N ASP A 224 119.44 -5.09 -54.15
CA ASP A 224 120.54 -4.21 -54.58
C ASP A 224 121.35 -4.83 -55.72
N ARG A 225 121.39 -4.12 -56.85
CA ARG A 225 122.14 -4.46 -58.06
C ARG A 225 123.60 -4.85 -57.76
N ARG A 226 124.23 -4.26 -56.74
CA ARG A 226 125.60 -4.59 -56.32
C ARG A 226 125.71 -6.03 -55.80
N ILE A 227 124.71 -6.51 -55.06
CA ILE A 227 124.66 -7.89 -54.55
C ILE A 227 124.47 -8.88 -55.71
N VAL A 228 123.55 -8.57 -56.64
CA VAL A 228 123.30 -9.38 -57.84
C VAL A 228 124.55 -9.49 -58.72
N VAL A 229 125.23 -8.38 -58.99
CA VAL A 229 126.50 -8.37 -59.76
C VAL A 229 127.58 -9.17 -59.03
N LYS A 230 127.71 -9.03 -57.71
CA LYS A 230 128.73 -9.76 -56.94
C LYS A 230 128.47 -11.27 -56.94
N LEU A 231 127.22 -11.71 -56.85
CA LEU A 231 126.84 -13.12 -56.98
C LEU A 231 127.23 -13.69 -58.37
N LEU A 232 126.88 -12.98 -59.46
CA LEU A 232 127.26 -13.36 -60.83
C LEU A 232 128.78 -13.46 -61.01
N VAL A 233 129.54 -12.44 -60.56
CA VAL A 233 131.00 -12.45 -60.64
C VAL A 233 131.60 -13.62 -59.84
N THR A 234 131.06 -13.91 -58.65
CA THR A 234 131.54 -15.01 -57.80
C THR A 234 131.24 -16.38 -58.43
N TYR A 235 130.12 -16.53 -59.14
CA TYR A 235 129.75 -17.75 -59.86
C TYR A 235 130.74 -18.06 -61.00
N PHE A 236 131.09 -17.06 -61.82
CA PHE A 236 132.10 -17.24 -62.88
C PHE A 236 133.52 -17.45 -62.34
N GLN A 237 133.93 -16.71 -61.29
CA GLN A 237 135.27 -16.86 -60.71
C GLN A 237 135.50 -18.21 -60.02
N ARG A 238 134.47 -18.79 -59.39
CA ARG A 238 134.54 -20.09 -58.70
C ARG A 238 134.11 -21.25 -59.61
N ASN A 239 134.48 -21.20 -60.89
CA ASN A 239 134.35 -22.28 -61.87
C ASN A 239 132.93 -22.91 -61.90
N HIS A 240 131.89 -22.06 -61.90
CA HIS A 240 130.47 -22.45 -61.87
C HIS A 240 130.01 -23.23 -60.60
N SER A 241 130.45 -22.80 -59.42
CA SER A 241 129.99 -23.40 -58.15
C SER A 241 128.47 -23.39 -57.97
N LYS A 242 127.89 -24.58 -57.77
CA LYS A 242 126.45 -24.80 -57.51
C LYS A 242 125.91 -24.01 -56.32
N GLU A 243 126.70 -23.87 -55.25
CA GLU A 243 126.29 -23.17 -54.02
C GLU A 243 125.95 -21.69 -54.26
N VAL A 244 126.72 -21.02 -55.13
CA VAL A 244 126.52 -19.60 -55.46
C VAL A 244 125.25 -19.43 -56.30
N LEU A 245 124.99 -20.38 -57.21
CA LEU A 245 123.78 -20.39 -58.04
C LEU A 245 122.51 -20.67 -57.20
N GLU A 246 122.59 -21.55 -56.22
CA GLU A 246 121.49 -21.81 -55.27
C GLU A 246 121.19 -20.59 -54.37
N LEU A 247 122.23 -19.86 -53.94
CA LEU A 247 122.08 -18.60 -53.21
C LEU A 247 121.45 -17.51 -54.08
N MET A 248 121.84 -17.41 -55.36
CA MET A 248 121.20 -16.51 -56.32
C MET A 248 119.71 -16.80 -56.46
N VAL A 249 119.32 -18.06 -56.70
CA VAL A 249 117.92 -18.49 -56.81
C VAL A 249 117.10 -18.03 -55.61
N ARG A 250 117.64 -18.16 -54.40
CA ARG A 250 116.97 -17.78 -53.14
C ARG A 250 116.86 -16.27 -52.95
N MET A 251 117.90 -15.50 -53.30
CA MET A 251 117.91 -14.03 -53.14
C MET A 251 117.18 -13.26 -54.25
N LEU A 252 117.16 -13.80 -55.47
CA LEU A 252 116.49 -13.18 -56.63
C LEU A 252 115.06 -13.69 -56.87
N GLY A 253 114.59 -14.65 -56.08
CA GLY A 253 113.21 -15.15 -56.17
C GLY A 253 112.89 -15.87 -57.48
N PHE A 254 113.85 -16.63 -58.03
CA PHE A 254 113.66 -17.33 -59.32
C PHE A 254 112.48 -18.31 -59.27
N SER A 255 111.67 -18.33 -60.34
CA SER A 255 110.59 -19.32 -60.51
C SER A 255 111.15 -20.74 -60.55
N GLU A 256 110.35 -21.73 -60.19
CA GLU A 256 110.71 -23.15 -60.28
C GLU A 256 111.10 -23.56 -61.71
N GLU A 257 110.53 -22.89 -62.73
CA GLU A 257 110.86 -23.10 -64.15
C GLU A 257 112.28 -22.63 -64.50
N ASP A 258 112.76 -21.53 -63.91
CA ASP A 258 114.12 -21.00 -64.15
C ASP A 258 115.18 -21.85 -63.44
N LYS A 259 114.84 -22.40 -62.26
CA LYS A 259 115.71 -23.34 -61.52
C LYS A 259 116.02 -24.60 -62.32
N GLN A 260 115.06 -25.10 -63.10
CA GLN A 260 115.24 -26.28 -63.95
C GLN A 260 116.09 -25.98 -65.20
N ARG A 261 115.97 -24.78 -65.79
CA ARG A 261 116.78 -24.38 -66.96
C ARG A 261 118.27 -24.19 -66.63
N MET A 262 118.60 -23.89 -65.37
CA MET A 262 119.97 -23.61 -64.92
C MET A 262 120.68 -24.80 -64.24
N GLY A 263 120.12 -26.02 -64.28
CA GLY A 263 120.82 -27.25 -63.88
C GLY A 263 120.98 -27.52 -62.38
N CYS A 264 120.25 -26.80 -61.51
CA CYS A 264 120.33 -26.98 -60.06
C CYS A 264 119.40 -28.06 -59.46
N GLY A 265 118.44 -28.60 -60.23
CA GLY A 265 117.43 -29.53 -59.69
C GLY A 265 117.88 -31.00 -59.57
N SER A 266 118.52 -31.38 -58.46
CA SER A 266 118.76 -32.81 -58.13
C SER A 266 119.00 -33.07 -56.63
N GLY A 267 117.95 -33.48 -55.89
CA GLY A 267 117.97 -33.86 -54.46
C GLY A 267 118.00 -32.67 -53.47
N GLN A 268 117.63 -32.80 -52.19
CA GLN A 268 116.93 -33.87 -51.45
C GLN A 268 116.38 -33.29 -50.11
N GLN A 269 115.10 -33.56 -49.79
CA GLN A 269 114.53 -33.74 -48.44
C GLN A 269 114.75 -32.71 -47.28
N GLY A 270 113.69 -31.96 -46.95
CA GLY A 270 113.02 -32.08 -45.63
C GLY A 270 113.33 -31.11 -44.47
N SER A 271 112.33 -30.97 -43.57
CA SER A 271 112.38 -30.43 -42.19
C SER A 271 112.61 -28.91 -42.01
N GLY A 272 112.09 -28.22 -40.98
CA GLY A 272 111.15 -28.60 -39.91
C GLY A 272 111.39 -27.89 -38.56
N GLY A 273 110.31 -27.44 -37.88
CA GLY A 273 110.33 -26.85 -36.52
C GLY A 273 110.76 -25.36 -36.45
N LYS A 274 110.45 -24.54 -35.42
CA LYS A 274 109.75 -24.62 -34.11
C LYS A 274 109.22 -23.18 -33.79
N GLY A 275 108.30 -22.86 -32.88
CA GLY A 275 107.44 -23.63 -31.94
C GLY A 275 107.13 -22.83 -30.64
N VAL A 276 105.97 -23.12 -29.99
CA VAL A 276 105.54 -22.79 -28.59
C VAL A 276 105.36 -21.28 -28.26
N VAL A 277 104.30 -20.73 -27.61
CA VAL A 277 103.70 -20.89 -26.24
C VAL A 277 102.34 -20.11 -26.16
N ARG A 278 101.45 -20.15 -25.13
CA ARG A 278 101.02 -21.13 -24.09
C ARG A 278 99.86 -20.52 -23.23
N GLY A 279 98.68 -21.16 -23.14
CA GLY A 279 97.59 -20.81 -22.19
C GLY A 279 96.61 -19.73 -22.68
N MET A 280 95.38 -19.57 -22.16
CA MET A 280 94.74 -20.12 -20.95
C MET A 280 93.18 -20.05 -21.09
N PHE A 281 92.43 -20.95 -20.42
CA PHE A 281 90.99 -20.92 -20.02
C PHE A 281 90.06 -19.78 -20.56
N GLY A 282 88.81 -19.99 -21.01
CA GLY A 282 87.94 -21.17 -21.09
C GLY A 282 86.50 -20.77 -21.51
N LEU A 283 85.69 -21.73 -22.00
CA LEU A 283 84.25 -21.61 -22.32
C LEU A 283 83.42 -22.40 -21.27
N PRO A 284 82.06 -22.43 -21.27
CA PRO A 284 81.03 -21.53 -21.85
C PRO A 284 79.92 -21.15 -20.82
N GLY A 285 78.82 -20.50 -21.23
CA GLY A 285 77.66 -20.30 -20.34
C GLY A 285 76.38 -19.78 -21.01
N ARG A 286 75.60 -20.67 -21.63
CA ARG A 286 74.22 -20.43 -22.11
C ARG A 286 73.30 -21.34 -21.31
N LEU A 287 72.34 -20.81 -20.57
CA LEU A 287 71.37 -21.62 -19.79
C LEU A 287 69.93 -21.28 -20.16
N VAL A 288 69.18 -22.34 -20.45
CA VAL A 288 67.74 -22.36 -20.75
C VAL A 288 67.13 -23.44 -19.88
N GLY A 289 66.12 -23.08 -19.08
CA GLY A 289 65.06 -23.97 -18.57
C GLY A 289 65.37 -24.88 -17.38
N GLY A 290 64.36 -25.03 -16.50
CA GLY A 290 63.97 -26.37 -16.02
C GLY A 290 64.01 -26.68 -14.51
N ILE A 291 62.89 -26.43 -13.82
CA ILE A 291 62.19 -27.33 -12.86
C ILE A 291 63.00 -28.06 -11.75
N LEU A 292 62.77 -27.67 -10.48
CA LEU A 292 62.49 -28.52 -9.30
C LEU A 292 62.17 -27.59 -8.08
N GLY A 293 61.32 -27.89 -7.08
CA GLY A 293 60.40 -29.01 -6.89
C GLY A 293 60.36 -29.50 -5.41
N GLY A 294 59.36 -29.07 -4.62
CA GLY A 294 59.03 -29.55 -3.26
C GLY A 294 59.90 -28.96 -2.11
N GLY A 295 59.43 -28.86 -0.87
CA GLY A 295 58.10 -29.12 -0.28
C GLY A 295 58.15 -28.97 1.25
N GLY A 296 57.04 -28.64 1.92
CA GLY A 296 57.01 -28.46 3.38
C GLY A 296 55.61 -28.15 3.91
N ASP A 297 55.01 -29.11 4.61
CA ASP A 297 53.60 -29.14 5.02
C ASP A 297 53.43 -28.77 6.50
N SER A 298 52.55 -27.82 6.84
CA SER A 298 51.93 -27.67 8.17
C SER A 298 50.78 -26.65 8.14
N ASN A 299 49.63 -27.01 8.71
CA ASN A 299 48.34 -26.30 8.64
C ASN A 299 47.80 -26.09 10.10
N PRO A 300 46.71 -25.32 10.35
CA PRO A 300 46.63 -23.85 10.44
C PRO A 300 46.20 -23.40 11.88
N PRO A 301 45.75 -22.14 12.15
CA PRO A 301 44.39 -21.69 11.76
C PRO A 301 44.20 -20.19 11.39
N ALA A 302 43.11 -19.94 10.64
CA ALA A 302 42.23 -18.76 10.64
C ALA A 302 42.73 -17.36 10.17
N GLY A 303 42.28 -16.98 8.97
CA GLY A 303 41.32 -15.86 8.85
C GLY A 303 41.79 -14.51 8.29
N SER A 304 41.80 -14.35 6.97
CA SER A 304 41.24 -13.14 6.29
C SER A 304 41.07 -13.39 4.79
N MET A 305 40.17 -12.64 4.15
CA MET A 305 39.79 -12.76 2.74
C MET A 305 40.74 -11.96 1.85
N THR A 306 41.24 -12.56 0.78
CA THR A 306 41.79 -11.85 -0.40
C THR A 306 41.33 -12.58 -1.67
N SER A 307 40.21 -12.15 -2.23
CA SER A 307 39.67 -12.69 -3.48
C SER A 307 40.32 -11.99 -4.69
N ASP A 308 41.57 -12.34 -4.99
CA ASP A 308 42.32 -11.84 -6.15
C ASP A 308 43.17 -12.96 -6.77
N ASP A 309 42.53 -14.09 -7.10
CA ASP A 309 43.12 -15.17 -7.93
C ASP A 309 42.06 -16.06 -8.60
N GLN A 310 40.86 -15.52 -8.88
CA GLN A 310 39.92 -16.21 -9.78
C GLN A 310 40.42 -16.09 -11.21
N SER A 311 41.12 -17.13 -11.67
CA SER A 311 41.65 -17.22 -13.02
C SER A 311 40.55 -17.05 -14.05
N PHE A 312 40.88 -16.46 -15.21
CA PHE A 312 39.94 -16.33 -16.34
C PHE A 312 39.36 -17.70 -16.76
N ALA A 313 40.10 -18.79 -16.52
CA ALA A 313 39.60 -20.15 -16.71
C ALA A 313 38.49 -20.53 -15.73
N ASP A 314 38.60 -20.16 -14.46
CA ASP A 314 37.58 -20.43 -13.43
C ASP A 314 36.32 -19.60 -13.66
N LEU A 315 36.47 -18.33 -14.06
CA LEU A 315 35.34 -17.49 -14.49
C LEU A 315 34.64 -18.04 -15.75
N TRP A 316 35.39 -18.68 -16.66
CA TRP A 316 34.81 -19.38 -17.81
C TRP A 316 34.12 -20.69 -17.40
N VAL A 317 34.65 -21.42 -16.43
CA VAL A 317 34.03 -22.63 -15.88
C VAL A 317 32.74 -22.27 -15.14
N ASP A 318 32.74 -21.23 -14.30
CA ASP A 318 31.54 -20.70 -13.64
C ASP A 318 30.51 -20.19 -14.66
N PHE A 319 30.95 -19.51 -15.73
CA PHE A 319 30.05 -19.10 -16.81
C PHE A 319 29.43 -20.32 -17.52
N LEU A 320 30.21 -21.34 -17.88
CA LEU A 320 29.71 -22.56 -18.52
C LEU A 320 28.78 -23.35 -17.59
N LEU A 321 29.14 -23.50 -16.30
CA LEU A 321 28.30 -24.15 -15.30
C LEU A 321 26.97 -23.39 -15.13
N LYS A 322 27.02 -22.06 -15.05
CA LYS A 322 25.84 -21.21 -14.91
C LYS A 322 24.98 -21.16 -16.18
N GLU A 323 25.59 -21.20 -17.36
CA GLU A 323 24.88 -21.33 -18.63
C GLU A 323 24.22 -22.71 -18.76
N THR A 324 24.88 -23.79 -18.33
CA THR A 324 24.25 -25.12 -18.26
C THR A 324 23.15 -25.20 -17.20
N GLU A 325 23.33 -24.63 -16.01
CA GLU A 325 22.28 -24.56 -14.97
C GLU A 325 21.09 -23.75 -15.47
N GLU A 326 21.31 -22.59 -16.10
CA GLU A 326 20.24 -21.78 -16.69
C GLU A 326 19.54 -22.47 -17.87
N ARG A 327 20.25 -23.32 -18.63
CA ARG A 327 19.69 -24.12 -19.72
C ARG A 327 18.85 -25.28 -19.17
N GLU A 328 19.35 -25.99 -18.16
CA GLU A 328 18.62 -27.05 -17.45
C GLU A 328 17.40 -26.50 -16.71
N LYS A 329 17.49 -25.29 -16.12
CA LYS A 329 16.37 -24.61 -15.46
C LYS A 329 15.31 -24.09 -16.45
N ARG A 330 15.71 -23.72 -17.69
CA ARG A 330 14.76 -23.41 -18.78
C ARG A 330 14.15 -24.66 -19.43
N GLU A 331 14.86 -25.78 -19.48
CA GLU A 331 14.35 -27.05 -20.04
C GLU A 331 13.51 -27.84 -19.00
N GLY A 332 13.83 -27.75 -17.70
CA GLY A 332 13.02 -28.31 -16.61
C GLY A 332 11.82 -27.46 -16.19
N GLY A 333 11.84 -26.15 -16.46
CA GLY A 333 10.74 -25.22 -16.14
C GLY A 333 9.60 -25.15 -17.18
N ARG A 334 9.61 -26.01 -18.21
CA ARG A 334 8.69 -25.90 -19.37
C ARG A 334 7.94 -27.20 -19.71
N GLY A 335 7.41 -27.86 -18.68
CA GLY A 335 6.46 -28.97 -18.79
C GLY A 335 5.05 -28.62 -18.30
N GLY A 336 4.29 -27.83 -19.07
CA GLY A 336 2.88 -27.48 -18.76
C GLY A 336 2.44 -26.16 -19.41
N GLY A 337 1.45 -26.21 -20.31
CA GLY A 337 0.91 -25.01 -20.99
C GLY A 337 0.23 -24.02 -20.01
N GLY A 338 0.15 -22.72 -20.27
CA GLY A 338 -0.55 -22.09 -21.41
C GLY A 338 -1.91 -21.54 -20.90
N SER A 339 -2.42 -20.36 -21.27
CA SER A 339 -2.10 -19.41 -22.34
C SER A 339 -2.23 -17.95 -21.86
N ALA A 340 -1.79 -17.00 -22.69
CA ALA A 340 -1.55 -15.60 -22.33
C ALA A 340 -2.80 -14.70 -22.23
N GLY A 341 -2.67 -13.63 -21.43
CA GLY A 341 -3.46 -12.41 -21.52
C GLY A 341 -2.62 -11.24 -22.06
N GLU A 342 -3.12 -10.64 -23.12
CA GLU A 342 -2.97 -9.24 -23.59
C GLU A 342 -1.62 -8.49 -23.56
N ALA A 343 -1.25 -7.93 -24.72
CA ALA A 343 -0.45 -6.71 -24.78
C ALA A 343 -0.68 -5.91 -26.08
N SER A 344 -0.57 -4.58 -25.96
CA SER A 344 -0.35 -3.57 -27.02
C SER A 344 -1.53 -3.18 -27.93
N SER A 345 -1.65 -1.95 -28.46
CA SER A 345 -1.20 -0.60 -28.02
C SER A 345 -1.60 0.43 -29.10
N SER A 346 -2.05 1.64 -28.75
CA SER A 346 -1.66 2.87 -29.50
C SER A 346 -2.25 4.15 -28.91
N SER A 347 -1.45 5.21 -28.90
CA SER A 347 -1.76 6.58 -28.51
C SER A 347 -2.51 7.40 -29.58
N SER A 348 -3.30 8.39 -29.17
CA SER A 348 -3.41 9.66 -29.93
C SER A 348 -3.86 10.84 -29.04
N SER A 349 -3.49 12.04 -29.48
CA SER A 349 -3.47 13.31 -28.75
C SER A 349 -4.80 14.08 -28.65
N SER A 350 -4.72 15.14 -27.83
CA SER A 350 -5.23 16.51 -28.06
C SER A 350 -6.67 16.93 -27.65
N SER A 351 -6.65 18.03 -26.87
CA SER A 351 -7.48 19.24 -26.96
C SER A 351 -8.93 19.30 -26.43
N SER A 352 -9.09 20.32 -25.57
CA SER A 352 -10.17 21.31 -25.52
C SER A 352 -11.59 20.95 -25.03
N SER A 353 -11.85 21.47 -23.82
CA SER A 353 -12.95 22.40 -23.50
C SER A 353 -14.40 21.91 -23.32
N ALA A 354 -14.98 22.50 -22.26
CA ALA A 354 -16.37 22.96 -22.12
C ALA A 354 -17.42 22.06 -21.43
N ALA A 355 -17.92 22.65 -20.34
CA ALA A 355 -19.34 22.77 -19.97
C ALA A 355 -19.97 21.80 -18.94
N ALA A 356 -20.74 22.46 -18.06
CA ALA A 356 -21.93 22.00 -17.35
C ALA A 356 -21.79 20.92 -16.24
N ALA A 357 -21.84 21.40 -15.00
CA ALA A 357 -22.61 20.73 -13.94
C ALA A 357 -24.12 20.75 -14.32
N PRO A 358 -24.99 19.88 -13.75
CA PRO A 358 -25.41 20.08 -12.36
C PRO A 358 -25.57 18.81 -11.49
N PHE A 359 -25.45 19.06 -10.19
CA PHE A 359 -26.03 18.39 -9.03
C PHE A 359 -27.16 17.35 -9.30
N SER A 360 -27.06 16.15 -8.69
CA SER A 360 -27.81 15.83 -7.46
C SER A 360 -27.72 14.35 -7.07
N SER A 361 -27.62 14.15 -5.76
CA SER A 361 -27.72 12.91 -5.00
C SER A 361 -28.93 12.02 -5.34
N SER A 362 -28.70 10.70 -5.38
CA SER A 362 -29.45 9.68 -4.62
C SER A 362 -29.02 8.26 -4.98
N SER A 363 -28.47 7.51 -4.02
CA SER A 363 -28.36 6.04 -4.11
C SER A 363 -29.00 5.39 -2.89
N ARG A 364 -30.16 4.77 -3.13
CA ARG A 364 -30.84 3.87 -2.20
C ARG A 364 -30.01 2.59 -2.02
N GLY A 365 -29.97 2.09 -0.78
CA GLY A 365 -30.51 0.76 -0.48
C GLY A 365 -29.76 -0.51 -0.91
N SER A 366 -29.23 -1.19 0.11
CA SER A 366 -29.66 -2.55 0.50
C SER A 366 -29.16 -3.78 -0.30
N LEU A 367 -28.22 -4.49 0.34
CA LEU A 367 -28.35 -5.89 0.79
C LEU A 367 -28.32 -7.06 -0.22
N LYS A 368 -27.18 -7.76 -0.22
CA LYS A 368 -27.02 -9.23 0.01
C LYS A 368 -25.51 -9.53 -0.01
N GLN A 369 -24.90 -10.49 0.69
CA GLN A 369 -25.14 -11.38 1.85
C GLN A 369 -23.98 -12.42 1.77
N GLN A 370 -23.62 -13.10 2.87
CA GLN A 370 -22.76 -14.32 2.92
C GLN A 370 -21.23 -14.07 2.97
N GLN A 371 -20.42 -14.64 3.89
CA GLN A 371 -20.63 -15.36 5.17
C GLN A 371 -19.29 -15.49 5.95
N GLN A 372 -19.33 -15.79 7.26
CA GLN A 372 -18.23 -16.30 8.13
C GLN A 372 -17.05 -15.31 8.35
N SER A 373 -16.63 -14.99 9.58
CA SER A 373 -16.17 -15.91 10.61
C SER A 373 -16.37 -15.43 12.06
N GLU A 374 -16.31 -16.39 12.96
CA GLU A 374 -16.53 -16.40 14.41
C GLU A 374 -15.95 -15.21 15.22
N SER A 375 -16.75 -14.72 16.17
CA SER A 375 -16.31 -13.82 17.25
C SER A 375 -16.87 -14.31 18.59
N GLU A 376 -16.04 -15.03 19.32
CA GLU A 376 -16.34 -15.47 20.68
C GLU A 376 -16.18 -14.29 21.65
N PHE A 377 -17.29 -13.63 22.03
CA PHE A 377 -17.47 -13.11 23.40
C PHE A 377 -18.93 -12.68 23.59
N SER A 378 -19.75 -13.60 24.09
CA SER A 378 -21.12 -13.34 24.50
C SER A 378 -21.35 -13.92 25.89
N THR A 379 -21.71 -13.07 26.85
CA THR A 379 -22.88 -13.21 27.74
C THR A 379 -22.89 -12.05 28.74
N VAL A 380 -23.80 -11.10 28.56
CA VAL A 380 -24.32 -10.26 29.66
C VAL A 380 -25.84 -10.25 29.53
N PRO A 381 -26.60 -10.76 30.50
CA PRO A 381 -28.05 -10.86 30.39
C PRO A 381 -28.71 -9.51 30.68
N LEU A 382 -29.47 -8.98 29.71
CA LEU A 382 -30.41 -7.89 29.96
C LEU A 382 -31.71 -8.48 30.52
N THR A 383 -31.77 -8.66 31.84
CA THR A 383 -33.04 -8.94 32.53
C THR A 383 -33.94 -7.71 32.45
N SER A 384 -35.15 -7.89 31.92
CA SER A 384 -36.14 -6.82 31.76
C SER A 384 -36.56 -6.24 33.12
N SER A 385 -36.47 -4.93 33.28
CA SER A 385 -37.16 -4.22 34.36
C SER A 385 -38.63 -4.08 34.01
N GLU A 386 -39.44 -5.00 34.53
CA GLU A 386 -40.90 -4.99 34.43
C GLU A 386 -41.48 -3.78 35.17
N SER A 387 -41.90 -2.77 34.42
CA SER A 387 -42.51 -1.56 34.97
C SER A 387 -43.97 -1.81 35.36
N THR A 388 -44.19 -2.17 36.62
CA THR A 388 -45.53 -2.30 37.23
C THR A 388 -46.28 -0.96 37.22
N ASN A 389 -47.05 -0.71 36.16
CA ASN A 389 -48.00 0.40 36.10
C ASN A 389 -49.39 -0.06 36.57
N HIS A 390 -49.63 0.04 37.87
CA HIS A 390 -50.95 -0.10 38.46
C HIS A 390 -51.78 1.18 38.21
N TYR A 391 -52.57 1.23 37.14
CA TYR A 391 -53.74 2.13 37.08
C TYR A 391 -54.94 1.48 36.39
N PHE A 392 -56.11 1.73 37.00
CA PHE A 392 -57.42 1.16 36.72
C PHE A 392 -57.92 1.37 35.28
N SER A 393 -58.74 0.42 34.81
CA SER A 393 -59.84 0.69 33.88
C SER A 393 -61.14 0.07 34.43
N PRO A 394 -62.29 0.76 34.43
CA PRO A 394 -63.50 0.30 35.11
C PRO A 394 -64.52 -0.38 34.18
N PHE A 395 -65.51 -1.05 34.80
CA PHE A 395 -66.75 -1.61 34.23
C PHE A 395 -66.64 -2.80 33.24
N SER A 396 -66.73 -4.00 33.79
CA SER A 396 -67.49 -5.11 33.18
C SER A 396 -67.91 -6.13 34.24
N THR A 397 -69.18 -6.07 34.65
CA THR A 397 -69.83 -7.08 35.50
C THR A 397 -70.95 -7.74 34.70
N PRO A 398 -70.93 -9.07 34.49
CA PRO A 398 -72.08 -9.78 33.94
C PRO A 398 -73.16 -9.98 35.03
N PRO A 399 -74.44 -10.09 34.67
CA PRO A 399 -75.51 -10.32 35.65
C PRO A 399 -75.52 -11.78 36.13
N PRO A 400 -75.75 -12.05 37.42
CA PRO A 400 -76.11 -13.38 37.87
C PRO A 400 -77.55 -13.70 37.42
N ARG A 401 -77.74 -14.87 36.81
CA ARG A 401 -79.08 -15.46 36.69
C ARG A 401 -79.50 -16.02 38.05
N TYR A 402 -80.65 -15.59 38.56
CA TYR A 402 -81.67 -16.43 39.18
C TYR A 402 -83.04 -15.78 39.00
#